data_AF-A0A9E6CV77-F1
#
_entry.id   AF-A0A9E6CV77-F1
#
_cell.length_a   1.000
_cell.length_b   1.000
_cell.length_c   1.000
_cell.angle_alpha   90.00
_cell.angle_beta   90.00
_cell.angle_gamma   90.00
#
_symmetry.space_group_name_H-M   'P 1'
#
loop_
_entity.id
_entity.type
_entity.pdbx_description
1 polymer ?
#
loop_
_entity_poly.entity_id
_entity_poly.type
_entity_poly.pdbx_seq_one_letter_code
_entity_poly.pdbx_strand_id
1 'polypeptide(L)' 'MITPPFSKKEYGDRLAKVRTRMAELGLDALIVTDIPNQNYLTG' A
#
# COMPACT_ATOMS: atom_id res chain seq x y z
N MET A 1 4.02 9.39 -20.06
CA MET A 1 3.72 9.45 -18.62
C MET A 1 2.46 8.63 -18.38
N ILE A 2 2.49 7.66 -17.46
CA ILE A 2 1.31 6.87 -17.10
C ILE A 2 0.54 7.67 -16.07
N THR A 3 -0.75 7.92 -16.31
CA THR A 3 -1.65 8.53 -15.34
C THR A 3 -2.19 7.43 -14.43
N PRO A 4 -1.86 7.43 -13.12
CA PRO A 4 -2.38 6.42 -12.22
C PRO A 4 -3.90 6.59 -12.02
N PRO A 5 -4.63 5.50 -11.71
CA PRO A 5 -6.08 5.54 -11.53
C PRO A 5 -6.52 6.34 -10.29
N PHE A 6 -5.60 6.59 -9.34
CA PHE A 6 -5.85 7.35 -8.12
C PHE A 6 -4.78 8.42 -7.91
N SER A 7 -5.09 9.40 -7.05
CA SER A 7 -4.14 10.46 -6.71
C SER A 7 -2.93 9.91 -5.92
N LYS A 8 -1.79 10.59 -6.04
CA LYS A 8 -0.59 10.25 -5.23
C LYS A 8 -0.88 10.30 -3.72
N LYS A 9 -1.74 11.24 -3.29
CA LYS A 9 -2.16 11.35 -1.89
C LYS A 9 -2.86 10.07 -1.42
N GLU A 10 -3.75 9.53 -2.25
CA GLU A 10 -4.52 8.34 -1.90
C GLU A 10 -3.60 7.12 -1.70
N TYR A 11 -2.64 6.88 -2.60
CA TYR A 11 -1.65 5.82 -2.38
C TYR A 11 -0.82 6.03 -1.10
N GLY A 12 -0.48 7.28 -0.78
CA GLY A 12 0.14 7.63 0.50
C GLY A 12 -0.71 7.24 1.70
N ASP A 13 -2.01 7.53 1.66
CA ASP A 13 -2.97 7.19 2.72
C ASP A 13 -3.12 5.65 2.86
N ARG A 14 -3.13 4.91 1.74
CA ARG A 14 -3.17 3.44 1.73
C ARG A 14 -1.93 2.84 2.38
N LEU A 15 -0.73 3.32 2.01
CA LEU A 15 0.53 2.90 2.61
C LEU A 15 0.61 3.21 4.10
N ALA A 16 0.13 4.38 4.53
CA ALA A 16 0.09 4.76 5.94
C ALA A 16 -0.76 3.78 6.76
N LYS A 17 -1.97 3.43 6.26
CA LYS A 17 -2.84 2.42 6.91
C LYS A 17 -2.16 1.08 7.08
N VAL A 18 -1.50 0.58 6.03
CA VAL A 18 -0.79 -0.70 6.09
C VAL A 18 0.36 -0.65 7.09
N ARG A 19 1.17 0.42 7.07
CA ARG A 19 2.29 0.59 8.01
C ARG A 19 1.84 0.71 9.46
N THR A 20 0.75 1.42 9.74
CA THR A 20 0.15 1.45 11.09
C THR A 20 -0.19 0.04 11.55
N ARG A 21 -0.85 -0.74 10.70
CA ARG A 21 -1.21 -2.12 11.05
C ARG A 21 0.00 -3.03 11.22
N MET A 22 1.04 -2.86 10.40
CA MET A 22 2.31 -3.57 10.55
C MET A 22 2.96 -3.25 11.91
N ALA A 23 2.97 -1.98 12.31
CA ALA A 23 3.53 -1.56 13.60
C ALA A 23 2.76 -2.15 14.79
N GLU A 24 1.42 -2.16 14.74
CA GLU A 24 0.58 -2.80 15.77
C GLU A 24 0.85 -4.30 15.92
N LEU A 25 1.29 -4.97 14.85
CA LEU A 25 1.58 -6.40 14.82
C LEU A 25 3.07 -6.71 15.04
N GLY A 26 3.93 -5.71 15.19
CA GLY A 26 5.38 -5.90 15.30
C GLY A 26 6.03 -6.44 14.03
N LEU A 27 5.49 -6.10 12.85
CA LEU A 27 6.01 -6.54 11.56
C LEU A 27 6.94 -5.49 10.94
N ASP A 28 8.21 -5.84 10.74
CA ASP A 28 9.18 -4.97 10.09
C ASP A 28 9.07 -4.98 8.55
N ALA A 29 8.54 -6.07 7.99
CA ALA A 29 8.41 -6.25 6.55
C ALA A 29 7.10 -6.95 6.17
N LEU A 30 6.60 -6.65 4.97
CA LEU A 30 5.43 -7.28 4.37
C LEU A 30 5.73 -7.64 2.92
N ILE A 31 5.63 -8.93 2.59
CA ILE A 31 5.71 -9.43 1.21
C ILE A 31 4.28 -9.58 0.70
N VAL A 32 3.92 -8.82 -0.33
CA VAL A 32 2.57 -8.82 -0.90
C VAL A 32 2.53 -9.70 -2.14
N THR A 33 1.98 -10.90 -2.03
CA THR A 33 1.90 -11.88 -3.13
C THR A 33 0.57 -11.84 -3.89
N ASP A 34 -0.48 -11.32 -3.25
CA ASP A 34 -1.81 -11.21 -3.84
C ASP A 34 -1.89 -10.06 -4.85
N ILE A 35 -2.36 -10.36 -6.07
CA ILE A 35 -2.41 -9.40 -7.19
C ILE A 35 -3.31 -8.19 -6.88
N PRO A 36 -4.53 -8.37 -6.34
CA PRO A 36 -5.35 -7.24 -5.87
C PRO A 36 -4.62 -6.33 -4.88
N ASN A 37 -3.91 -6.89 -3.90
CA ASN A 37 -3.17 -6.11 -2.91
C ASN A 37 -1.98 -5.35 -3.52
N GLN A 38 -1.28 -5.94 -4.50
CA GLN A 38 -0.24 -5.24 -5.25
C GLN A 38 -0.83 -4.02 -5.96
N ASN A 39 -1.88 -4.22 -6.77
CA ASN A 39 -2.56 -3.12 -7.48
C ASN A 39 -3.10 -2.05 -6.54
N TYR A 40 -3.63 -2.44 -5.37
CA TYR A 40 -4.11 -1.49 -4.36
C TYR A 40 -2.99 -0.57 -3.85
N LEU A 41 -1.78 -1.10 -3.65
CA LEU A 41 -0.66 -0.37 -3.08
C LEU A 41 0.15 0.41 -4.12
N THR A 42 0.21 -0.08 -5.36
CA THR A 42 1.10 0.47 -6.39
C THR A 42 0.38 1.12 -7.57
N GLY A 43 -0.88 0.77 -7.82
CA GLY A 43 -1.61 1.15 -9.02
C GLY A 43 -1.27 0.33 -10.24
#